data_AF-A0A7S4IZ69-F1
#
_entry.id   AF-A0A7S4IZ69-F1
#
_cell.length_a   1.000
_cell.length_b   1.000
_cell.length_c   1.000
_cell.angle_alpha   90.00
_cell.angle_beta   90.00
_cell.angle_gamma   90.00
#
_symmetry.space_group_name_H-M   'P 1'
#
loop_
_entity.id
_entity.type
_entity.pdbx_description
1 polymer ?
#
loop_
_entity_poly.entity_id
_entity_poly.type
_entity_poly.pdbx_seq_one_letter_code
_entity_poly.pdbx_strand_id
1 'polypeptide(L)'
;MEDTRIAAKQSGSEKAESLWWSGAQFRGGDLRVDYDDGGLVAIRKPPGATPLDAIECANKALAAWGEDGGAEEPALLMPVESFLRRCSSRPIQGWSVAARSQEAADELVRRIDEVSGTFMAVVNEVPLRADGRDAEEGSDVPRVSVTSSHGTRNTTSGLLHLVKIECPRLARDGVAMKSILQKQYGCSVVGGRANNVVPIKGLGGKGARTFLGMVRLSLPGVLGRGDVQVEQEIPLRYSKMLERQERAFDEWRERGGGENYDSESNTDPSTSNLVPSVSFCGHNFRIPAGVFSPRTGSEALVMAAVESLPLGRESRVLDLGSGSGSLLLSLLLDKSGSSSTGVGVDFSPEAVDAARANAATLGIGSDRVAFVVGDFLTSDLPLIVQNAMSGVSSSSSKTSESFDVVVCNPPYLDPGNLPPSFVANEEKLQSPAAALFAGERGLDVYRAFSGHGGFANQWMEAGLVNAGSILVLEVPSGGSRIIEIVEGMFVAANQEEESNDCVTRPALMESLGIRRDGRNARRCIVFRWL
;
A
#
# COMPACT_ATOMS: atom_id res chain seq x y z
N MET A 1 29.20 -29.94 28.62
CA MET A 1 28.24 -31.03 28.94
C MET A 1 28.35 -31.44 30.41
N GLU A 2 29.54 -31.73 30.94
CA GLU A 2 29.74 -32.05 32.37
C GLU A 2 29.26 -30.95 33.36
N ASP A 3 29.57 -29.67 33.12
CA ASP A 3 29.24 -28.61 34.09
C ASP A 3 27.74 -28.25 34.13
N THR A 4 27.04 -28.42 33.01
CA THR A 4 25.57 -28.26 32.92
C THR A 4 24.81 -29.45 33.53
N ARG A 5 25.42 -30.65 33.56
CA ARG A 5 24.84 -31.88 34.14
C ARG A 5 24.66 -31.80 35.66
N ILE A 6 25.54 -31.10 36.36
CA ILE A 6 25.52 -31.00 37.84
C ILE A 6 24.43 -30.04 38.34
N ALA A 7 24.16 -28.95 37.58
CA ALA A 7 23.17 -27.95 37.96
C ALA A 7 21.71 -28.44 37.84
N ALA A 8 21.41 -29.34 36.89
CA ALA A 8 20.05 -29.86 36.67
C ALA A 8 19.54 -30.71 37.84
N LYS A 9 20.39 -31.61 38.37
CA LYS A 9 20.04 -32.53 39.46
C LYS A 9 19.68 -31.84 40.78
N GLN A 10 20.09 -30.59 40.98
CA GLN A 10 19.92 -29.87 42.25
C GLN A 10 18.73 -28.91 42.30
N SER A 11 18.09 -28.56 41.17
CA SER A 11 17.25 -27.35 41.12
C SER A 11 15.74 -27.54 41.17
N GLY A 12 15.18 -28.73 40.87
CA GLY A 12 13.76 -29.02 41.09
C GLY A 12 12.75 -28.00 40.53
N SER A 13 13.10 -27.22 39.50
CA SER A 13 12.25 -26.20 38.86
C SER A 13 12.68 -25.95 37.40
N GLU A 14 11.99 -25.05 36.67
CA GLU A 14 12.17 -24.61 35.26
C GLU A 14 13.60 -24.62 34.69
N LYS A 15 14.63 -24.45 35.53
CA LYS A 15 16.04 -24.61 35.14
C LYS A 15 16.36 -26.02 34.61
N ALA A 16 15.74 -27.06 35.16
CA ALA A 16 15.90 -28.44 34.69
C ALA A 16 15.44 -28.57 33.23
N GLU A 17 14.26 -28.06 32.87
CA GLU A 17 13.72 -28.13 31.51
C GLU A 17 14.59 -27.39 30.48
N SER A 18 15.13 -26.22 30.84
CA SER A 18 16.06 -25.47 29.97
C SER A 18 17.35 -26.24 29.64
N LEU A 19 17.79 -27.16 30.52
CA LEU A 19 19.00 -27.96 30.36
C LEU A 19 18.79 -29.17 29.44
N TRP A 20 17.56 -29.68 29.32
CA TRP A 20 17.20 -30.82 28.45
C TRP A 20 17.44 -30.52 26.96
N TRP A 21 17.28 -29.26 26.57
CA TRP A 21 17.33 -28.83 25.17
C TRP A 21 18.72 -28.40 24.70
N SER A 22 19.69 -28.31 25.61
CA SER A 22 21.05 -27.82 25.35
C SER A 22 21.88 -28.69 24.38
N GLY A 23 21.39 -29.89 24.01
CA GLY A 23 22.02 -30.82 23.05
C GLY A 23 21.28 -31.01 21.72
N ALA A 24 20.08 -30.44 21.55
CA ALA A 24 19.28 -30.59 20.32
C ALA A 24 19.77 -29.62 19.23
N GLN A 25 20.70 -30.07 18.38
CA GLN A 25 21.21 -29.26 17.27
C GLN A 25 20.60 -29.67 15.92
N PHE A 26 20.09 -28.70 15.17
CA PHE A 26 19.69 -28.90 13.77
C PHE A 26 20.57 -28.05 12.85
N ARG A 27 21.40 -28.72 12.02
CA ARG A 27 22.26 -28.09 10.99
C ARG A 27 22.96 -26.80 11.45
N GLY A 28 23.57 -26.82 12.64
CA GLY A 28 24.40 -25.73 13.16
C GLY A 28 23.69 -24.65 13.98
N GLY A 29 22.52 -24.92 14.56
CA GLY A 29 21.88 -24.06 15.55
C GLY A 29 21.05 -24.83 16.58
N ASP A 30 20.76 -24.18 17.71
CA ASP A 30 20.05 -24.78 18.84
C ASP A 30 18.53 -24.81 18.60
N LEU A 31 17.90 -25.95 18.88
CA LEU A 31 16.46 -26.06 19.00
C LEU A 31 16.02 -25.34 20.28
N ARG A 32 15.06 -24.42 20.17
CA ARG A 32 14.57 -23.64 21.31
C ARG A 32 13.12 -23.99 21.60
N VAL A 33 12.84 -24.44 22.81
CA VAL A 33 11.48 -24.57 23.33
C VAL A 33 11.13 -23.25 24.01
N ASP A 34 10.06 -22.61 23.55
CA ASP A 34 9.60 -21.34 24.10
C ASP A 34 8.45 -21.51 25.08
N TYR A 35 7.82 -22.69 25.10
CA TYR A 35 6.74 -23.02 26.02
C TYR A 35 6.58 -24.53 26.19
N ASP A 36 6.31 -24.95 27.43
CA ASP A 36 5.90 -26.30 27.82
C ASP A 36 5.08 -26.20 29.13
N ASP A 37 3.89 -26.79 29.18
CA ASP A 37 3.07 -26.87 30.40
C ASP A 37 2.75 -28.31 30.83
N GLY A 38 3.47 -29.28 30.27
CA GLY A 38 3.20 -30.70 30.44
C GLY A 38 2.00 -31.21 29.64
N GLY A 39 1.30 -30.36 28.90
CA GLY A 39 0.26 -30.71 27.92
C GLY A 39 0.70 -30.39 26.49
N LEU A 40 0.98 -29.12 26.21
CA LEU A 40 1.45 -28.63 24.91
C LEU A 40 2.88 -28.09 24.99
N VAL A 41 3.60 -28.23 23.88
CA VAL A 41 4.98 -27.77 23.72
C VAL A 41 5.09 -26.93 22.44
N ALA A 42 5.58 -25.69 22.57
CA ALA A 42 5.84 -24.81 21.44
C ALA A 42 7.35 -24.74 21.15
N ILE A 43 7.76 -25.28 20.01
CA ILE A 43 9.15 -25.41 19.60
C ILE A 43 9.46 -24.39 18.49
N ARG A 44 10.39 -23.48 18.73
CA ARG A 44 10.84 -22.52 17.73
C ARG A 44 11.63 -23.24 16.63
N LYS A 45 11.15 -23.15 15.40
CA LYS A 45 11.78 -23.80 14.26
C LYS A 45 13.03 -23.05 13.80
N PRO A 46 14.15 -23.75 13.61
CA PRO A 46 15.29 -23.17 12.94
C PRO A 46 14.99 -22.87 11.46
N PRO A 47 15.69 -21.91 10.84
CA PRO A 47 15.47 -21.54 9.44
C PRO A 47 15.61 -22.76 8.50
N GLY A 48 14.56 -23.06 7.73
CA GLY A 48 14.56 -24.13 6.73
C GLY A 48 14.15 -25.52 7.24
N ALA A 49 13.88 -25.67 8.54
CA ALA A 49 13.31 -26.90 9.10
C ALA A 49 11.80 -27.02 8.81
N THR A 50 11.34 -28.25 8.56
CA THR A 50 9.91 -28.55 8.65
C THR A 50 9.44 -28.53 10.11
N PRO A 51 8.13 -28.46 10.37
CA PRO A 51 7.58 -28.65 11.70
C PRO A 51 7.93 -30.01 12.30
N LEU A 52 7.90 -31.05 11.48
CA LEU A 52 8.26 -32.42 11.88
C LEU A 52 9.73 -32.53 12.19
N ASP A 53 10.61 -31.92 11.38
CA ASP A 53 12.06 -31.92 11.61
C ASP A 53 12.39 -31.37 13.02
N ALA A 54 11.69 -30.30 13.43
CA ALA A 54 11.86 -29.70 14.76
C ALA A 54 11.41 -30.64 15.88
N ILE A 55 10.26 -31.30 15.73
CA ILE A 55 9.72 -32.24 16.73
C ILE A 55 10.58 -33.52 16.80
N GLU A 56 11.01 -34.05 15.66
CA GLU A 56 11.91 -35.21 15.60
C GLU A 56 13.26 -34.92 16.26
N CYS A 57 13.82 -33.73 16.05
CA CYS A 57 15.05 -33.31 16.74
C CYS A 57 14.82 -33.17 18.25
N ALA A 58 13.67 -32.65 18.66
CA ALA A 58 13.30 -32.56 20.07
C ALA A 58 13.21 -33.96 20.71
N ASN A 59 12.52 -34.89 20.05
CA ASN A 59 12.36 -36.28 20.51
C ASN A 59 13.69 -37.04 20.60
N LYS A 60 14.64 -36.79 19.69
CA LYS A 60 15.99 -37.36 19.78
C LYS A 60 16.74 -36.88 21.02
N ALA A 61 16.61 -35.61 21.38
CA ALA A 61 17.23 -35.07 22.59
C ALA A 61 16.57 -35.62 23.87
N LEU A 62 15.25 -35.76 23.88
CA LEU A 62 14.52 -36.39 24.99
C LEU A 62 14.95 -37.86 25.20
N ALA A 63 15.07 -38.62 24.11
CA ALA A 63 15.50 -40.03 24.16
C ALA A 63 16.93 -40.20 24.70
N ALA A 64 17.87 -39.35 24.25
CA ALA A 64 19.26 -39.39 24.71
C ALA A 64 19.41 -39.09 26.22
N TRP A 65 18.44 -38.42 26.84
CA TRP A 65 18.45 -38.14 28.27
C TRP A 65 17.98 -39.32 29.12
N GLY A 66 17.04 -40.13 28.62
CA GLY A 66 16.53 -41.32 29.31
C GLY A 66 17.61 -42.39 29.55
N GLU A 67 18.57 -42.51 28.63
CA GLU A 67 19.70 -43.46 28.73
C GLU A 67 20.73 -43.09 29.82
N ASP A 68 20.77 -41.82 30.27
CA ASP A 68 21.78 -41.27 31.19
C ASP A 68 21.33 -41.24 32.68
N GLY A 69 20.24 -41.93 33.04
CA GLY A 69 19.89 -42.26 34.44
C GLY A 69 18.96 -41.29 35.19
N GLY A 70 17.95 -40.74 34.51
CA GLY A 70 16.79 -40.10 35.17
C GLY A 70 15.81 -41.13 35.75
N ALA A 71 15.06 -40.77 36.80
CA ALA A 71 14.15 -41.71 37.50
C ALA A 71 12.92 -42.14 36.68
N GLU A 72 12.56 -41.42 35.61
CA GLU A 72 11.51 -41.75 34.64
C GLU A 72 11.93 -41.31 33.23
N GLU A 73 11.71 -42.15 32.21
CA GLU A 73 11.90 -41.78 30.80
C GLU A 73 10.82 -40.76 30.39
N PRO A 74 11.20 -39.59 29.85
CA PRO A 74 10.20 -38.61 29.41
C PRO A 74 9.46 -39.10 28.17
N ALA A 75 8.13 -38.97 28.19
CA ALA A 75 7.30 -39.30 27.04
C ALA A 75 7.70 -38.47 25.80
N LEU A 76 7.78 -39.14 24.65
CA LEU A 76 8.06 -38.49 23.37
C LEU A 76 6.93 -37.53 22.99
N LEU A 77 7.30 -36.41 22.39
CA LEU A 77 6.38 -35.41 21.91
C LEU A 77 5.59 -35.95 20.70
N MET A 78 4.27 -35.82 20.79
CA MET A 78 3.32 -36.18 19.75
C MET A 78 3.10 -34.99 18.80
N PRO A 79 3.36 -35.15 17.49
CA PRO A 79 3.10 -34.09 16.54
C PRO A 79 1.59 -33.85 16.37
N VAL A 80 1.16 -32.59 16.39
CA VAL A 80 -0.25 -32.23 16.16
C VAL A 80 -0.48 -32.06 14.65
N GLU A 81 -0.76 -33.17 13.95
CA GLU A 81 -0.74 -33.22 12.47
C GLU A 81 -1.59 -32.13 11.79
N SER A 82 -2.79 -31.86 12.31
CA SER A 82 -3.65 -30.78 11.81
C SER A 82 -2.96 -29.41 11.83
N PHE A 83 -2.16 -29.12 12.85
CA PHE A 83 -1.38 -27.90 12.95
C PHE A 83 -0.21 -27.90 11.95
N LEU A 84 0.52 -29.02 11.84
CA LEU A 84 1.70 -29.11 10.97
C LEU A 84 1.35 -28.96 9.49
N ARG A 85 0.24 -29.54 9.05
CA ARG A 85 -0.27 -29.39 7.68
C ARG A 85 -0.72 -27.97 7.39
N ARG A 86 -1.25 -27.26 8.40
CA ARG A 86 -2.01 -26.02 8.21
C ARG A 86 -1.27 -24.71 8.54
N CYS A 87 -0.29 -24.74 9.45
CA CYS A 87 0.19 -23.50 10.07
C CYS A 87 1.69 -23.23 9.88
N SER A 88 2.48 -24.23 9.47
CA SER A 88 3.93 -24.18 9.68
C SER A 88 4.77 -24.73 8.52
N SER A 89 4.50 -24.35 7.27
CA SER A 89 5.30 -24.83 6.12
C SER A 89 6.82 -24.52 6.22
N ARG A 90 7.67 -25.32 5.52
CA ARG A 90 9.15 -25.16 5.46
C ARG A 90 9.67 -23.70 5.31
N PRO A 91 9.08 -22.83 4.47
CA PRO A 91 9.60 -21.47 4.28
C PRO A 91 9.25 -20.48 5.40
N ILE A 92 8.33 -20.82 6.31
CA ILE A 92 7.85 -19.92 7.36
C ILE A 92 8.66 -20.17 8.64
N GLN A 93 9.38 -19.14 9.12
CA GLN A 93 9.97 -19.14 10.46
C GLN A 93 8.87 -18.95 11.51
N GLY A 94 8.97 -19.60 12.67
CA GLY A 94 7.92 -19.57 13.70
C GLY A 94 7.98 -20.81 14.57
N TRP A 95 6.83 -21.22 15.10
CA TRP A 95 6.74 -22.38 15.99
C TRP A 95 6.21 -23.64 15.29
N SER A 96 6.62 -24.78 15.84
CA SER A 96 5.98 -26.09 15.70
C SER A 96 5.30 -26.39 17.04
N VAL A 97 4.13 -27.01 17.01
CA VAL A 97 3.38 -27.38 18.22
C VAL A 97 3.31 -28.90 18.32
N ALA A 98 3.67 -29.41 19.49
CA ALA A 98 3.56 -30.81 19.84
C ALA A 98 2.81 -30.96 21.17
N ALA A 99 2.34 -32.17 21.45
CA ALA A 99 1.65 -32.51 22.68
C ALA A 99 2.43 -33.56 23.47
N ARG A 100 2.27 -33.57 24.80
CA ARG A 100 2.85 -34.55 25.72
C ARG A 100 2.01 -35.84 25.83
N SER A 101 0.76 -35.81 25.36
CA SER A 101 -0.15 -36.96 25.34
C SER A 101 -1.10 -36.92 24.14
N GLN A 102 -1.69 -38.06 23.79
CA GLN A 102 -2.69 -38.15 22.72
C GLN A 102 -3.94 -37.35 23.06
N GLU A 103 -4.34 -37.34 24.34
CA GLU A 103 -5.51 -36.59 24.82
C GLU A 103 -5.33 -35.08 24.61
N ALA A 104 -4.16 -34.53 24.95
CA ALA A 104 -3.82 -33.13 24.70
C ALA A 104 -3.80 -32.81 23.20
N ALA A 105 -3.26 -33.70 22.37
CA ALA A 105 -3.25 -33.53 20.92
C ALA A 105 -4.67 -33.47 20.36
N ASP A 106 -5.54 -34.41 20.75
CA ASP A 106 -6.92 -34.50 20.27
C ASP A 106 -7.76 -33.31 20.74
N GLU A 107 -7.54 -32.81 21.95
CA GLU A 107 -8.22 -31.62 22.47
C GLU A 107 -7.81 -30.35 21.70
N LEU A 108 -6.51 -30.15 21.44
CA LEU A 108 -6.06 -29.04 20.60
C LEU A 108 -6.63 -29.13 19.17
N VAL A 109 -6.72 -30.34 18.61
CA VAL A 109 -7.33 -30.55 17.27
C VAL A 109 -8.81 -30.15 17.26
N ARG A 110 -9.56 -30.45 18.33
CA ARG A 110 -10.97 -30.02 18.45
C ARG A 110 -11.12 -28.50 18.55
N ARG A 111 -10.14 -27.80 19.15
CA ARG A 111 -10.12 -26.35 19.34
C ARG A 111 -9.23 -25.61 18.33
N ILE A 112 -8.88 -26.24 17.22
CA ILE A 112 -7.88 -25.72 16.28
C ILE A 112 -8.26 -24.38 15.63
N ASP A 113 -9.56 -24.07 15.57
CA ASP A 113 -10.08 -22.79 15.04
C ASP A 113 -9.90 -21.61 16.02
N GLU A 114 -9.59 -21.88 17.29
CA GLU A 114 -9.28 -20.86 18.31
C GLU A 114 -7.79 -20.46 18.27
N VAL A 115 -6.98 -21.21 17.54
CA VAL A 115 -5.55 -20.92 17.38
C VAL A 115 -5.38 -19.71 16.47
N SER A 116 -4.75 -18.67 17.01
CA SER A 116 -4.44 -17.44 16.28
C SER A 116 -2.94 -17.21 16.20
N GLY A 117 -2.52 -16.35 15.27
CA GLY A 117 -1.11 -16.02 15.10
C GLY A 117 -0.90 -14.66 14.46
N THR A 118 0.29 -14.09 14.68
CA THR A 118 0.73 -12.87 14.02
C THR A 118 1.99 -13.15 13.23
N PHE A 119 2.05 -12.66 12.00
CA PHE A 119 3.21 -12.76 11.12
C PHE A 119 3.77 -11.38 10.79
N MET A 120 5.07 -11.37 10.51
CA MET A 120 5.74 -10.27 9.83
C MET A 120 6.18 -10.73 8.44
N ALA A 121 5.96 -9.87 7.45
CA ALA A 121 6.42 -10.11 6.08
C ALA A 121 7.02 -8.86 5.46
N VAL A 122 7.94 -9.05 4.52
CA VAL A 122 8.35 -7.97 3.60
C VAL A 122 7.63 -8.20 2.28
N VAL A 123 6.86 -7.21 1.82
CA VAL A 123 6.09 -7.27 0.57
C VAL A 123 6.52 -6.18 -0.40
N ASN A 124 6.27 -6.42 -1.69
CA ASN A 124 6.70 -5.55 -2.79
C ASN A 124 5.72 -4.42 -3.16
N GLU A 125 4.50 -4.44 -2.62
CA GLU A 125 3.45 -3.46 -2.88
C GLU A 125 2.71 -3.15 -1.59
N VAL A 126 2.05 -1.99 -1.51
CA VAL A 126 1.18 -1.63 -0.39
C VAL A 126 0.04 -2.67 -0.34
N PRO A 127 -0.14 -3.39 0.79
CA PRO A 127 -1.21 -4.36 0.91
C PRO A 127 -2.57 -3.65 0.94
N LEU A 128 -3.35 -3.80 -0.13
CA LEU A 128 -4.67 -3.18 -0.26
C LEU A 128 -5.69 -4.22 -0.71
N ARG A 129 -6.79 -4.33 0.03
CA ARG A 129 -7.90 -5.20 -0.35
C ARG A 129 -8.61 -4.68 -1.60
N ALA A 130 -9.21 -5.59 -2.37
CA ALA A 130 -9.96 -5.24 -3.58
C ALA A 130 -11.10 -4.25 -3.33
N ASP A 131 -11.72 -4.35 -2.15
CA ASP A 131 -12.81 -3.50 -1.69
C ASP A 131 -12.33 -2.14 -1.13
N GLY A 132 -11.03 -1.88 -1.12
CA GLY A 132 -10.44 -0.65 -0.60
C GLY A 132 -10.61 -0.43 0.92
N ARG A 133 -11.10 -1.44 1.65
CA ARG A 133 -11.35 -1.41 3.10
C ARG A 133 -10.35 -2.29 3.85
N ASP A 134 -10.23 -2.08 5.15
CA ASP A 134 -9.52 -3.01 6.05
C ASP A 134 -10.46 -4.12 6.52
N ALA A 135 -9.89 -5.26 6.91
CA ALA A 135 -10.63 -6.22 7.70
C ALA A 135 -10.97 -5.59 9.06
N GLU A 136 -12.26 -5.59 9.42
CA GLU A 136 -12.73 -5.07 10.71
C GLU A 136 -12.13 -5.85 11.88
N GLU A 137 -11.98 -5.17 13.02
CA GLU A 137 -11.52 -5.79 14.25
C GLU A 137 -12.51 -6.86 14.72
N GLY A 138 -12.02 -8.07 15.01
CA GLY A 138 -12.87 -9.23 15.31
C GLY A 138 -13.41 -9.99 14.10
N SER A 139 -13.11 -9.56 12.87
CA SER A 139 -13.39 -10.34 11.67
C SER A 139 -12.61 -11.66 11.66
N ASP A 140 -13.18 -12.69 11.04
CA ASP A 140 -12.49 -13.97 10.78
C ASP A 140 -11.42 -13.88 9.68
N VAL A 141 -11.30 -12.74 9.01
CA VAL A 141 -10.40 -12.53 7.87
C VAL A 141 -9.03 -12.04 8.36
N PRO A 142 -7.91 -12.54 7.81
CA PRO A 142 -6.60 -12.02 8.15
C PRO A 142 -6.49 -10.52 7.91
N ARG A 143 -6.06 -9.77 8.93
CA ARG A 143 -5.85 -8.31 8.85
C ARG A 143 -4.39 -8.02 8.51
N VAL A 144 -4.15 -7.17 7.52
CA VAL A 144 -2.79 -6.79 7.10
C VAL A 144 -2.62 -5.29 7.32
N SER A 145 -1.58 -4.91 8.06
CA SER A 145 -1.22 -3.50 8.30
C SER A 145 0.22 -3.25 7.94
N VAL A 146 0.51 -2.08 7.39
CA VAL A 146 1.89 -1.67 7.12
C VAL A 146 2.50 -1.12 8.40
N THR A 147 3.66 -1.65 8.78
CA THR A 147 4.43 -1.19 9.94
C THR A 147 5.47 -0.15 9.56
N SER A 148 6.06 -0.28 8.37
CA SER A 148 7.04 0.69 7.82
C SER A 148 7.26 0.45 6.33
N SER A 149 7.71 1.49 5.62
CA SER A 149 8.02 1.47 4.18
C SER A 149 9.47 1.84 3.94
N HIS A 150 10.13 1.24 2.95
CA HIS A 150 11.55 1.46 2.67
C HIS A 150 11.79 1.57 1.16
N GLY A 151 12.69 2.46 0.75
CA GLY A 151 13.07 2.64 -0.66
C GLY A 151 13.78 1.42 -1.25
N THR A 152 13.49 1.09 -2.51
CA THR A 152 14.20 0.06 -3.27
C THR A 152 14.18 0.34 -4.77
N ARG A 153 15.14 -0.21 -5.51
CA ARG A 153 15.12 -0.23 -6.98
C ARG A 153 14.54 -1.53 -7.55
N ASN A 154 14.21 -2.49 -6.69
CA ASN A 154 13.87 -3.86 -7.09
C ASN A 154 12.35 -4.09 -7.18
N THR A 155 11.55 -3.03 -7.12
CA THR A 155 10.09 -3.08 -7.30
C THR A 155 9.64 -1.96 -8.22
N THR A 156 8.48 -2.14 -8.85
CA THR A 156 7.89 -1.14 -9.75
C THR A 156 7.44 0.11 -8.99
N SER A 157 6.94 -0.06 -7.76
CA SER A 157 6.58 1.03 -6.85
C SER A 157 7.78 1.78 -6.27
N GLY A 158 8.98 1.22 -6.40
CA GLY A 158 10.19 1.75 -5.75
C GLY A 158 10.21 1.57 -4.23
N LEU A 159 9.27 0.78 -3.68
CA LEU A 159 9.11 0.56 -2.24
C LEU A 159 9.05 -0.93 -1.86
N LEU A 160 9.50 -1.21 -0.65
CA LEU A 160 9.23 -2.43 0.11
C LEU A 160 8.50 -2.07 1.40
N HIS A 161 7.54 -2.89 1.78
CA HIS A 161 6.75 -2.68 2.99
C HIS A 161 7.00 -3.81 3.98
N LEU A 162 7.33 -3.46 5.21
CA LEU A 162 7.26 -4.38 6.34
C LEU A 162 5.81 -4.38 6.84
N VAL A 163 5.15 -5.53 6.79
CA VAL A 163 3.74 -5.66 7.13
C VAL A 163 3.55 -6.62 8.30
N LYS A 164 2.60 -6.29 9.16
CA LYS A 164 2.07 -7.14 10.21
C LYS A 164 0.79 -7.79 9.71
N ILE A 165 0.67 -9.10 9.89
CA ILE A 165 -0.48 -9.89 9.46
C ILE A 165 -1.05 -10.61 10.67
N GLU A 166 -2.26 -10.24 11.06
CA GLU A 166 -2.99 -10.82 12.18
C GLU A 166 -3.97 -11.87 11.65
N CYS A 167 -3.81 -13.11 12.11
CA CYS A 167 -4.57 -14.26 11.65
C CYS A 167 -5.40 -14.79 12.81
N PRO A 168 -6.70 -14.46 12.87
CA PRO A 168 -7.58 -14.92 13.95
C PRO A 168 -7.76 -16.43 13.92
N ARG A 169 -7.74 -17.06 12.73
CA ARG A 169 -7.86 -18.51 12.54
C ARG A 169 -6.66 -19.08 11.80
N LEU A 170 -5.55 -19.22 12.51
CA LEU A 170 -4.26 -19.62 11.94
C LEU A 170 -4.33 -20.94 11.16
N ALA A 171 -5.12 -21.89 11.61
CA ALA A 171 -5.29 -23.18 10.94
C ALA A 171 -6.05 -23.11 9.61
N ARG A 172 -6.84 -22.06 9.37
CA ARG A 172 -7.51 -21.85 8.08
C ARG A 172 -6.59 -21.08 7.13
N ASP A 173 -5.89 -20.08 7.66
CA ASP A 173 -5.20 -19.08 6.84
C ASP A 173 -3.70 -19.35 6.61
N GLY A 174 -3.04 -20.06 7.55
CA GLY A 174 -1.59 -20.18 7.63
C GLY A 174 -0.91 -20.79 6.39
N VAL A 175 -1.50 -21.80 5.75
CA VAL A 175 -0.95 -22.42 4.52
C VAL A 175 -1.02 -21.46 3.34
N ALA A 176 -2.07 -20.64 3.31
CA ALA A 176 -2.41 -19.81 2.17
C ALA A 176 -1.88 -18.39 2.30
N MET A 177 -1.09 -18.05 3.34
CA MET A 177 -0.68 -16.67 3.63
C MET A 177 -0.16 -15.90 2.41
N LYS A 178 0.72 -16.51 1.62
CA LYS A 178 1.24 -15.92 0.38
C LYS A 178 0.13 -15.70 -0.66
N SER A 179 -0.78 -16.66 -0.80
CA SER A 179 -1.95 -16.56 -1.69
C SER A 179 -2.96 -15.54 -1.18
N ILE A 180 -3.12 -15.38 0.14
CA ILE A 180 -4.02 -14.38 0.75
C ILE A 180 -3.47 -13.00 0.43
N LEU A 181 -2.18 -12.76 0.71
CA LEU A 181 -1.50 -11.51 0.36
C LEU A 181 -1.61 -11.20 -1.14
N GLN A 182 -1.39 -12.20 -2.00
CA GLN A 182 -1.43 -11.98 -3.45
C GLN A 182 -2.84 -11.76 -3.98
N LYS A 183 -3.81 -12.61 -3.61
CA LYS A 183 -5.17 -12.59 -4.19
C LYS A 183 -6.07 -11.55 -3.54
N GLN A 184 -5.99 -11.41 -2.21
CA GLN A 184 -6.87 -10.49 -1.48
C GLN A 184 -6.23 -9.10 -1.40
N TYR A 185 -4.92 -9.03 -1.11
CA TYR A 185 -4.21 -7.77 -0.84
C TYR A 185 -3.33 -7.27 -2.00
N GLY A 186 -3.27 -8.00 -3.12
CA GLY A 186 -2.50 -7.60 -4.31
C GLY A 186 -0.98 -7.50 -4.13
N CYS A 187 -0.42 -7.98 -3.02
CA CYS A 187 1.00 -7.85 -2.71
C CYS A 187 1.68 -9.23 -2.60
N SER A 188 2.98 -9.28 -2.90
CA SER A 188 3.76 -10.51 -2.90
C SER A 188 4.87 -10.46 -1.87
N VAL A 189 5.05 -11.57 -1.13
CA VAL A 189 6.16 -11.71 -0.19
C VAL A 189 7.49 -11.79 -0.94
N VAL A 190 8.43 -10.94 -0.53
CA VAL A 190 9.79 -10.90 -1.04
C VAL A 190 10.52 -12.22 -0.76
N GLY A 191 11.31 -12.67 -1.75
CA GLY A 191 12.12 -13.88 -1.65
C GLY A 191 11.34 -15.19 -1.83
N GLY A 192 10.09 -15.15 -2.30
CA GLY A 192 9.38 -16.31 -2.84
C GLY A 192 9.62 -16.49 -4.35
N ARG A 193 9.36 -17.69 -4.90
CA ARG A 193 9.13 -17.88 -6.34
C ARG A 193 7.77 -17.26 -6.70
N ALA A 194 7.64 -15.95 -6.57
CA ALA A 194 6.50 -15.22 -7.12
C ALA A 194 6.92 -14.68 -8.50
N ASN A 195 6.06 -14.84 -9.50
CA ASN A 195 6.37 -14.58 -10.91
C ASN A 195 6.74 -13.14 -11.27
N ASN A 196 6.71 -12.18 -10.33
CA ASN A 196 6.88 -10.75 -10.63
C ASN A 196 7.81 -9.99 -9.65
N VAL A 197 8.66 -10.68 -8.89
CA VAL A 197 9.66 -9.99 -8.04
C VAL A 197 10.97 -9.91 -8.83
N VAL A 198 11.42 -8.70 -9.19
CA VAL A 198 12.77 -8.50 -9.72
C VAL A 198 13.74 -9.09 -8.69
N PRO A 199 14.62 -10.03 -9.07
CA PRO A 199 15.56 -10.63 -8.15
C PRO A 199 16.31 -9.52 -7.41
N ILE A 200 16.20 -9.48 -6.08
CA ILE A 200 16.95 -8.51 -5.30
C ILE A 200 18.43 -8.75 -5.56
N LYS A 201 19.09 -7.82 -6.26
CA LYS A 201 20.52 -7.88 -6.55
C LYS A 201 21.29 -8.09 -5.24
N GLY A 202 22.12 -9.13 -5.17
CA GLY A 202 22.88 -9.53 -3.98
C GLY A 202 22.30 -10.70 -3.16
N LEU A 203 21.05 -11.11 -3.43
CA LEU A 203 20.47 -12.36 -2.93
C LEU A 203 20.54 -13.41 -4.05
N GLY A 204 21.71 -14.05 -4.21
CA GLY A 204 21.99 -14.99 -5.32
C GLY A 204 20.91 -16.06 -5.54
N GLY A 205 20.65 -16.39 -6.81
CA GLY A 205 19.55 -17.23 -7.29
C GLY A 205 19.49 -18.69 -6.81
N LYS A 206 20.34 -19.11 -5.87
CA LYS A 206 20.28 -20.42 -5.20
C LYS A 206 19.94 -20.23 -3.72
N GLY A 207 18.68 -19.91 -3.43
CA GLY A 207 18.18 -19.89 -2.04
C GLY A 207 17.54 -18.59 -1.59
N ALA A 208 16.69 -17.97 -2.42
CA ALA A 208 15.81 -16.90 -1.96
C ALA A 208 14.95 -17.42 -0.79
N ARG A 209 15.32 -17.03 0.44
CA ARG A 209 14.56 -17.37 1.65
C ARG A 209 13.39 -16.39 1.71
N THR A 210 12.18 -16.93 1.84
CA THR A 210 10.98 -16.09 2.01
C THR A 210 11.11 -15.23 3.26
N PHE A 211 10.77 -13.95 3.13
CA PHE A 211 10.62 -12.99 4.23
C PHE A 211 9.19 -13.01 4.76
N LEU A 212 8.81 -14.16 5.32
CA LEU A 212 7.57 -14.38 6.09
C LEU A 212 7.90 -15.18 7.35
N GLY A 213 7.48 -14.68 8.52
CA GLY A 213 7.76 -15.32 9.80
C GLY A 213 6.71 -15.00 10.85
N MET A 214 6.33 -16.00 11.63
CA MET A 214 5.41 -15.87 12.76
C MET A 214 6.16 -15.22 13.93
N VAL A 215 5.59 -14.17 14.51
CA VAL A 215 6.15 -13.43 15.65
C VAL A 215 5.31 -13.56 16.91
N ARG A 216 4.06 -14.05 16.79
CA ARG A 216 3.18 -14.41 17.89
C ARG A 216 2.37 -15.64 17.53
N LEU A 217 2.18 -16.53 18.49
CA LEU A 217 1.27 -17.68 18.41
C LEU A 217 0.45 -17.73 19.70
N SER A 218 -0.86 -17.86 19.56
CA SER A 218 -1.78 -18.06 20.68
C SER A 218 -2.45 -19.43 20.54
N LEU A 219 -2.37 -20.25 21.58
CA LEU A 219 -2.98 -21.58 21.65
C LEU A 219 -4.04 -21.60 22.75
N PRO A 220 -5.19 -22.24 22.52
CA PRO A 220 -6.13 -22.52 23.59
C PRO A 220 -5.50 -23.50 24.58
N GLY A 221 -5.82 -23.35 25.85
CA GLY A 221 -5.43 -24.31 26.88
C GLY A 221 -6.04 -25.70 26.64
N VAL A 222 -5.32 -26.76 27.03
CA VAL A 222 -5.80 -28.15 26.96
C VAL A 222 -5.68 -28.83 28.31
N LEU A 223 -6.47 -29.87 28.55
CA LEU A 223 -6.48 -30.65 29.79
C LEU A 223 -6.67 -29.76 31.03
N GLY A 224 -7.58 -28.78 30.93
CA GLY A 224 -7.90 -27.82 32.00
C GLY A 224 -6.83 -26.75 32.27
N ARG A 225 -5.81 -26.63 31.42
CA ARG A 225 -4.79 -25.58 31.50
C ARG A 225 -5.28 -24.28 30.86
N GLY A 226 -4.62 -23.17 31.18
CA GLY A 226 -4.93 -21.85 30.63
C GLY A 226 -4.44 -21.66 29.19
N ASP A 227 -4.94 -20.61 28.54
CA ASP A 227 -4.48 -20.23 27.20
C ASP A 227 -3.02 -19.77 27.21
N VAL A 228 -2.36 -20.00 26.08
CA VAL A 228 -0.92 -19.84 25.93
C VAL A 228 -0.62 -18.84 24.85
N GLN A 229 0.35 -17.96 25.11
CA GLN A 229 0.85 -17.02 24.13
C GLN A 229 2.37 -17.03 24.12
N VAL A 230 2.96 -17.30 22.96
CA VAL A 230 4.40 -17.22 22.73
C VAL A 230 4.73 -16.15 21.71
N GLU A 231 5.81 -15.42 21.97
CA GLU A 231 6.23 -14.29 21.14
C GLU A 231 7.73 -14.32 20.85
N GLN A 232 8.10 -13.72 19.72
CA GLN A 232 9.49 -13.44 19.40
C GLN A 232 9.62 -12.09 18.71
N GLU A 233 10.78 -11.47 18.91
CA GLU A 233 11.15 -10.30 18.13
C GLU A 233 11.23 -10.62 16.63
N ILE A 234 11.06 -9.57 15.83
CA ILE A 234 11.21 -9.63 14.39
C ILE A 234 12.61 -10.16 14.07
N PRO A 235 12.74 -11.23 13.25
CA PRO A 235 14.06 -11.79 12.97
C PRO A 235 14.99 -10.73 12.37
N LEU A 236 16.18 -10.55 12.97
CA LEU A 236 17.18 -9.53 12.61
C LEU A 236 17.55 -9.48 11.11
N ARG A 237 17.31 -10.58 10.38
CA ARG A 237 17.52 -10.63 8.93
C ARG A 237 16.57 -9.72 8.13
N TYR A 238 15.38 -9.39 8.66
CA TYR A 238 14.39 -8.54 7.99
C TYR A 238 14.87 -7.10 8.01
N SER A 239 15.17 -6.56 9.19
CA SER A 239 15.72 -5.19 9.35
C SER A 239 17.02 -5.02 8.58
N LYS A 240 17.97 -5.94 8.72
CA LYS A 240 19.24 -5.91 7.95
C LYS A 240 19.06 -6.00 6.43
N MET A 241 17.95 -6.56 5.94
CA MET A 241 17.66 -6.55 4.51
C MET A 241 17.09 -5.20 4.10
N LEU A 242 16.16 -4.64 4.88
CA LEU A 242 15.49 -3.37 4.60
C LEU A 242 16.51 -2.22 4.60
N GLU A 243 17.36 -2.15 5.62
CA GLU A 243 18.48 -1.20 5.71
C GLU A 243 19.43 -1.28 4.50
N ARG A 244 19.69 -2.50 4.00
CA ARG A 244 20.54 -2.71 2.82
C ARG A 244 19.87 -2.22 1.54
N GLN A 245 18.56 -2.41 1.41
CA GLN A 245 17.81 -1.92 0.26
C GLN A 245 17.73 -0.39 0.27
N GLU A 246 17.46 0.18 1.43
CA GLU A 246 17.38 1.63 1.62
C GLU A 246 18.71 2.31 1.33
N ARG A 247 19.82 1.82 1.90
CA ARG A 247 21.16 2.35 1.59
C ARG A 247 21.50 2.24 0.10
N ALA A 248 21.20 1.10 -0.52
CA ALA A 248 21.43 0.92 -1.95
C ALA A 248 20.54 1.83 -2.81
N PHE A 249 19.35 2.18 -2.33
CA PHE A 249 18.44 3.13 -2.95
C PHE A 249 18.95 4.57 -2.78
N ASP A 250 19.43 4.95 -1.60
CA ASP A 250 20.00 6.28 -1.36
C ASP A 250 21.27 6.51 -2.20
N GLU A 251 22.19 5.54 -2.19
CA GLU A 251 23.39 5.54 -3.02
C GLU A 251 23.10 5.55 -4.53
N TRP A 252 21.89 5.13 -4.94
CA TRP A 252 21.44 5.30 -6.32
C TRP A 252 21.13 6.74 -6.62
N ARG A 253 20.34 7.33 -5.73
CA ARG A 253 19.74 8.63 -5.86
C ARG A 253 20.84 9.67 -5.92
N GLU A 254 21.84 9.53 -5.03
CA GLU A 254 23.04 10.36 -5.00
C GLU A 254 23.90 10.27 -6.27
N ARG A 255 23.90 9.12 -6.97
CA ARG A 255 24.67 8.91 -8.20
C ARG A 255 23.93 9.33 -9.47
N GLY A 256 22.88 10.16 -9.36
CA GLY A 256 22.03 10.53 -10.49
C GLY A 256 21.22 9.34 -11.04
N GLY A 257 21.12 8.24 -10.28
CA GLY A 257 20.29 7.11 -10.65
C GLY A 257 18.82 7.48 -10.81
N GLY A 258 18.40 8.55 -10.14
CA GLY A 258 17.12 9.21 -10.30
C GLY A 258 16.99 10.13 -11.51
N GLU A 259 17.95 10.25 -12.43
CA GLU A 259 17.82 11.08 -13.65
C GLU A 259 16.75 10.56 -14.65
N ASN A 260 15.90 9.61 -14.24
CA ASN A 260 14.65 9.27 -14.92
C ASN A 260 13.39 9.46 -14.05
N TYR A 261 13.53 10.11 -12.89
CA TYR A 261 12.47 10.61 -12.02
C TYR A 261 12.87 12.03 -11.58
N ASP A 262 12.45 13.01 -12.39
CA ASP A 262 12.40 14.44 -12.11
C ASP A 262 13.67 15.08 -11.52
N SER A 263 14.60 15.48 -12.38
CA SER A 263 15.52 16.58 -12.07
C SER A 263 15.93 17.31 -13.35
N GLU A 264 15.05 18.16 -13.87
CA GLU A 264 15.47 19.38 -14.57
C GLU A 264 15.09 20.60 -13.72
N SER A 265 15.50 20.61 -12.44
CA SER A 265 15.63 21.87 -11.71
C SER A 265 16.97 22.50 -12.09
N ASN A 266 16.98 23.29 -13.15
CA ASN A 266 18.12 24.15 -13.43
C ASN A 266 18.06 25.35 -12.48
N THR A 267 18.42 25.15 -11.22
CA THR A 267 18.63 26.22 -10.24
C THR A 267 20.11 26.53 -10.16
N ASP A 268 20.53 27.54 -10.92
CA ASP A 268 21.76 28.27 -10.65
C ASP A 268 21.61 28.97 -9.28
N PRO A 269 22.44 28.63 -8.26
CA PRO A 269 22.32 29.18 -6.91
C PRO A 269 22.66 30.68 -6.80
N SER A 270 23.00 31.35 -7.91
CA SER A 270 23.53 32.72 -7.90
C SER A 270 22.49 33.86 -8.05
N THR A 271 21.18 33.59 -8.11
CA THR A 271 20.15 34.64 -8.31
C THR A 271 19.04 34.64 -7.25
N SER A 272 19.33 35.24 -6.10
CA SER A 272 18.47 35.35 -4.90
C SER A 272 17.13 36.12 -5.06
N ASN A 273 16.67 36.40 -6.29
CA ASN A 273 15.45 37.18 -6.57
C ASN A 273 14.56 36.60 -7.68
N LEU A 274 14.85 35.41 -8.24
CA LEU A 274 14.00 34.78 -9.26
C LEU A 274 13.09 33.72 -8.63
N VAL A 275 11.77 33.84 -8.83
CA VAL A 275 10.81 32.78 -8.51
C VAL A 275 11.18 31.54 -9.34
N PRO A 276 11.35 30.35 -8.73
CA PRO A 276 11.65 29.12 -9.46
C PRO A 276 10.63 28.86 -10.57
N SER A 277 11.09 28.27 -11.67
CA SER A 277 10.23 27.90 -12.79
C SER A 277 10.49 26.47 -13.24
N VAL A 278 9.44 25.79 -13.69
CA VAL A 278 9.47 24.41 -14.20
C VAL A 278 8.89 24.36 -15.60
N SER A 279 9.49 23.54 -16.47
CA SER A 279 8.94 23.24 -17.79
C SER A 279 7.92 22.10 -17.69
N PHE A 280 6.72 22.32 -18.24
CA PHE A 280 5.64 21.34 -18.27
C PHE A 280 4.82 21.49 -19.56
N CYS A 281 4.63 20.40 -20.31
CA CYS A 281 4.00 20.39 -21.63
C CYS A 281 4.57 21.45 -22.61
N GLY A 282 5.88 21.71 -22.53
CA GLY A 282 6.55 22.71 -23.39
C GLY A 282 6.34 24.17 -22.98
N HIS A 283 5.71 24.43 -21.84
CA HIS A 283 5.50 25.77 -21.28
C HIS A 283 6.25 25.94 -19.95
N ASN A 284 6.60 27.18 -19.59
CA ASN A 284 7.30 27.47 -18.34
C ASN A 284 6.32 28.02 -17.31
N PHE A 285 6.23 27.37 -16.16
CA PHE A 285 5.38 27.76 -15.04
C PHE A 285 6.23 28.25 -13.88
N ARG A 286 5.87 29.39 -13.30
CA ARG A 286 6.45 29.86 -12.04
C ARG A 286 5.85 29.05 -10.90
N ILE A 287 6.72 28.54 -10.04
CA ILE A 287 6.40 27.73 -8.87
C ILE A 287 6.97 28.46 -7.63
N PRO A 288 6.18 29.34 -7.00
CA PRO A 288 6.60 29.97 -5.75
C PRO A 288 6.63 28.95 -4.60
N ALA A 289 7.31 29.31 -3.51
CA ALA A 289 7.35 28.48 -2.31
C ALA A 289 5.93 28.22 -1.79
N GLY A 290 5.64 26.97 -1.39
CA GLY A 290 4.31 26.57 -0.94
C GLY A 290 3.32 26.25 -2.07
N VAL A 291 3.77 26.10 -3.32
CA VAL A 291 2.96 25.59 -4.43
C VAL A 291 3.57 24.29 -4.95
N PHE A 292 2.72 23.30 -5.21
CA PHE A 292 3.17 22.00 -5.72
C PHE A 292 3.81 22.15 -7.11
N SER A 293 5.03 21.64 -7.25
CA SER A 293 5.75 21.62 -8.52
C SER A 293 5.16 20.53 -9.45
N PRO A 294 4.69 20.88 -10.67
CA PRO A 294 4.12 19.90 -11.59
C PRO A 294 5.17 18.87 -12.01
N ARG A 295 4.75 17.61 -12.06
CA ARG A 295 5.63 16.47 -12.39
C ARG A 295 5.55 16.18 -13.88
N THR A 296 6.66 15.87 -14.53
CA THR A 296 6.66 15.53 -15.98
C THR A 296 5.79 14.30 -16.26
N GLY A 297 5.63 13.39 -15.29
CA GLY A 297 4.69 12.27 -15.39
C GLY A 297 3.21 12.70 -15.57
N SER A 298 2.83 13.87 -15.05
CA SER A 298 1.47 14.42 -15.16
C SER A 298 1.14 14.95 -16.56
N GLU A 299 2.12 15.04 -17.48
CA GLU A 299 1.84 15.40 -18.88
C GLU A 299 0.95 14.36 -19.58
N ALA A 300 1.01 13.09 -19.15
CA ALA A 300 0.12 12.04 -19.66
C ALA A 300 -1.37 12.33 -19.35
N LEU A 301 -1.66 13.02 -18.25
CA LEU A 301 -3.00 13.47 -17.91
C LEU A 301 -3.48 14.55 -18.89
N VAL A 302 -2.63 15.52 -19.22
CA VAL A 302 -2.94 16.55 -20.21
C VAL A 302 -3.21 15.92 -21.57
N MET A 303 -2.37 14.98 -22.01
CA MET A 303 -2.56 14.28 -23.29
C MET A 303 -3.88 13.50 -23.32
N ALA A 304 -4.21 12.76 -22.25
CA ALA A 304 -5.47 12.03 -22.14
C ALA A 304 -6.70 12.97 -22.14
N ALA A 305 -6.60 14.13 -21.51
CA ALA A 305 -7.64 15.16 -21.54
C ALA A 305 -7.79 15.78 -22.93
N VAL A 306 -6.70 16.10 -23.63
CA VAL A 306 -6.71 16.58 -25.03
C VAL A 306 -7.39 15.58 -25.96
N GLU A 307 -7.06 14.28 -25.85
CA GLU A 307 -7.72 13.21 -26.63
C GLU A 307 -9.23 13.13 -26.37
N SER A 308 -9.66 13.59 -25.21
CA SER A 308 -11.05 13.58 -24.77
C SER A 308 -11.80 14.86 -25.14
N LEU A 309 -11.10 15.91 -25.56
CA LEU A 309 -11.73 17.16 -25.99
C LEU A 309 -12.46 16.96 -27.33
N PRO A 310 -13.70 17.45 -27.45
CA PRO A 310 -14.47 17.37 -28.68
C PRO A 310 -13.84 18.24 -29.78
N LEU A 311 -13.43 17.60 -30.87
CA LEU A 311 -12.79 18.27 -32.00
C LEU A 311 -13.69 19.35 -32.63
N GLY A 312 -13.14 20.55 -32.82
CA GLY A 312 -13.77 21.60 -33.60
C GLY A 312 -14.90 22.38 -32.90
N ARG A 313 -15.06 22.23 -31.58
CA ARG A 313 -15.95 23.10 -30.78
C ARG A 313 -15.26 23.63 -29.53
N GLU A 314 -15.78 24.75 -29.01
CA GLU A 314 -15.40 25.25 -27.68
C GLU A 314 -15.70 24.17 -26.63
N SER A 315 -14.72 23.94 -25.76
CA SER A 315 -14.86 23.01 -24.63
C SER A 315 -14.69 23.75 -23.31
N ARG A 316 -15.31 23.22 -22.27
CA ARG A 316 -15.18 23.73 -20.90
C ARG A 316 -14.40 22.72 -20.06
N VAL A 317 -13.32 23.19 -19.44
CA VAL A 317 -12.43 22.37 -18.62
C VAL A 317 -12.47 22.79 -17.16
N LEU A 318 -12.64 21.83 -16.25
CA LEU A 318 -12.53 22.02 -14.80
C LEU A 318 -11.27 21.34 -14.30
N ASP A 319 -10.41 22.08 -13.59
CA ASP A 319 -9.18 21.56 -12.99
C ASP A 319 -9.28 21.61 -11.46
N LEU A 320 -9.23 20.44 -10.82
CA LEU A 320 -9.44 20.26 -9.39
C LEU A 320 -8.13 20.01 -8.68
N GLY A 321 -7.79 20.89 -7.73
CA GLY A 321 -6.45 20.95 -7.15
C GLY A 321 -5.47 21.57 -8.15
N SER A 322 -5.87 22.72 -8.74
CA SER A 322 -5.18 23.30 -9.90
C SER A 322 -3.71 23.68 -9.66
N GLY A 323 -3.27 23.80 -8.42
CA GLY A 323 -1.89 24.10 -8.07
C GLY A 323 -1.40 25.37 -8.76
N SER A 324 -0.29 25.27 -9.49
CA SER A 324 0.25 26.37 -10.30
C SER A 324 -0.54 26.66 -11.59
N GLY A 325 -1.68 26.01 -11.79
CA GLY A 325 -2.51 26.05 -13.00
C GLY A 325 -1.94 25.24 -14.18
N SER A 326 -0.95 24.38 -13.95
CA SER A 326 -0.19 23.75 -15.04
C SER A 326 -1.05 22.85 -15.92
N LEU A 327 -1.98 22.08 -15.35
CA LEU A 327 -2.85 21.20 -16.12
C LEU A 327 -3.81 22.02 -16.99
N LEU A 328 -4.62 22.89 -16.37
CA LEU A 328 -5.58 23.71 -17.09
C LEU A 328 -4.94 24.60 -18.16
N LEU A 329 -3.87 25.33 -17.82
CA LEU A 329 -3.25 26.25 -18.76
C LEU A 329 -2.61 25.52 -19.94
N SER A 330 -1.98 24.37 -19.72
CA SER A 330 -1.47 23.53 -20.82
C SER A 330 -2.60 23.04 -21.73
N LEU A 331 -3.77 22.68 -21.18
CA LEU A 331 -4.94 22.31 -21.99
C LEU A 331 -5.47 23.47 -22.83
N LEU A 332 -5.52 24.67 -22.27
CA LEU A 332 -6.00 25.87 -22.98
C LEU A 332 -5.03 26.40 -24.04
N LEU A 333 -3.75 26.06 -23.93
CA LEU A 333 -2.69 26.40 -24.89
C LEU A 333 -2.55 25.37 -26.02
N ASP A 334 -3.02 24.13 -25.82
CA ASP A 334 -3.04 23.14 -26.89
C ASP A 334 -3.90 23.61 -28.07
N LYS A 335 -3.49 23.26 -29.30
CA LYS A 335 -4.20 23.69 -30.52
C LYS A 335 -5.65 23.20 -30.56
N SER A 336 -5.90 21.99 -30.09
CA SER A 336 -7.25 21.42 -29.96
C SER A 336 -8.09 22.15 -28.91
N GLY A 337 -7.44 22.69 -27.87
CA GLY A 337 -8.03 23.45 -26.78
C GLY A 337 -8.01 24.98 -26.96
N SER A 338 -7.53 25.50 -28.09
CA SER A 338 -7.30 26.93 -28.30
C SER A 338 -8.55 27.82 -28.22
N SER A 339 -9.74 27.25 -28.44
CA SER A 339 -11.05 27.90 -28.22
C SER A 339 -11.74 27.47 -26.92
N SER A 340 -11.08 26.67 -26.10
CA SER A 340 -11.63 26.18 -24.83
C SER A 340 -11.52 27.23 -23.74
N THR A 341 -12.36 27.08 -22.73
CA THR A 341 -12.38 27.88 -21.52
C THR A 341 -12.27 26.97 -20.31
N GLY A 342 -11.93 27.51 -19.14
CA GLY A 342 -11.96 26.67 -17.96
C GLY A 342 -11.81 27.37 -16.63
N VAL A 343 -12.05 26.59 -15.58
CA VAL A 343 -11.94 27.01 -14.19
C VAL A 343 -10.99 26.09 -13.46
N GLY A 344 -10.01 26.67 -12.77
CA GLY A 344 -9.19 25.96 -11.81
C GLY A 344 -9.67 26.24 -10.39
N VAL A 345 -9.78 25.19 -9.58
CA VAL A 345 -10.12 25.28 -8.17
C VAL A 345 -8.97 24.72 -7.35
N ASP A 346 -8.53 25.46 -6.35
CA ASP A 346 -7.55 24.97 -5.38
C ASP A 346 -7.90 25.45 -3.97
N PHE A 347 -7.63 24.63 -2.96
CA PHE A 347 -7.88 24.99 -1.57
C PHE A 347 -6.89 26.08 -1.09
N SER A 348 -5.70 26.16 -1.71
CA SER A 348 -4.65 27.11 -1.35
C SER A 348 -4.80 28.45 -2.10
N PRO A 349 -4.96 29.57 -1.39
CA PRO A 349 -4.90 30.90 -1.99
C PRO A 349 -3.58 31.16 -2.74
N GLU A 350 -2.46 30.66 -2.21
CA GLU A 350 -1.14 30.81 -2.81
C GLU A 350 -1.02 30.07 -4.15
N ALA A 351 -1.60 28.87 -4.25
CA ALA A 351 -1.69 28.12 -5.50
C ALA A 351 -2.53 28.89 -6.54
N VAL A 352 -3.71 29.37 -6.14
CA VAL A 352 -4.59 30.17 -7.02
C VAL A 352 -3.89 31.43 -7.54
N ASP A 353 -3.14 32.14 -6.69
CA ASP A 353 -2.39 33.33 -7.10
C ASP A 353 -1.25 32.98 -8.06
N ALA A 354 -0.55 31.86 -7.83
CA ALA A 354 0.45 31.34 -8.76
C ALA A 354 -0.17 30.98 -10.13
N ALA A 355 -1.34 30.33 -10.14
CA ALA A 355 -2.06 29.98 -11.34
C ALA A 355 -2.49 31.20 -12.16
N ARG A 356 -3.02 32.24 -11.50
CA ARG A 356 -3.34 33.53 -12.14
C ARG A 356 -2.11 34.21 -12.73
N ALA A 357 -1.00 34.22 -12.00
CA ALA A 357 0.26 34.81 -12.49
C ALA A 357 0.83 34.04 -13.70
N ASN A 358 0.70 32.71 -13.71
CA ASN A 358 1.07 31.87 -14.84
C ASN A 358 0.16 32.10 -16.05
N ALA A 359 -1.16 32.20 -15.86
CA ALA A 359 -2.10 32.53 -16.93
C ALA A 359 -1.75 33.86 -17.62
N ALA A 360 -1.50 34.90 -16.83
CA ALA A 360 -1.08 36.20 -17.34
C ALA A 360 0.26 36.14 -18.09
N THR A 361 1.22 35.37 -17.57
CA THR A 361 2.55 35.20 -18.20
C THR A 361 2.47 34.44 -19.53
N LEU A 362 1.54 33.49 -19.63
CA LEU A 362 1.31 32.69 -20.83
C LEU A 362 0.33 33.36 -21.82
N GLY A 363 -0.16 34.56 -21.51
CA GLY A 363 -1.05 35.34 -22.37
C GLY A 363 -2.47 34.81 -22.45
N ILE A 364 -2.93 34.04 -21.46
CA ILE A 364 -4.32 33.56 -21.37
C ILE A 364 -5.14 34.58 -20.59
N GLY A 365 -6.10 35.21 -21.26
CA GLY A 365 -6.94 36.25 -20.67
C GLY A 365 -7.99 35.71 -19.69
N SER A 366 -8.46 36.59 -18.81
CA SER A 366 -9.51 36.29 -17.83
C SER A 366 -10.87 35.96 -18.46
N ASP A 367 -11.04 36.28 -19.74
CA ASP A 367 -12.17 35.87 -20.56
C ASP A 367 -12.16 34.37 -20.90
N ARG A 368 -10.99 33.71 -20.82
CA ARG A 368 -10.83 32.27 -21.09
C ARG A 368 -10.62 31.40 -19.86
N VAL A 369 -10.05 31.96 -18.79
CA VAL A 369 -9.72 31.17 -17.60
C VAL A 369 -9.99 31.93 -16.31
N ALA A 370 -10.55 31.22 -15.33
CA ALA A 370 -10.68 31.71 -13.96
C ALA A 370 -10.05 30.73 -12.97
N PHE A 371 -9.41 31.25 -11.92
CA PHE A 371 -8.94 30.45 -10.79
C PHE A 371 -9.60 30.94 -9.51
N VAL A 372 -10.15 30.01 -8.73
CA VAL A 372 -10.90 30.30 -7.51
C VAL A 372 -10.43 29.44 -6.34
N VAL A 373 -10.47 30.04 -5.16
CA VAL A 373 -10.16 29.33 -3.91
C VAL A 373 -11.38 28.53 -3.50
N GLY A 374 -11.20 27.23 -3.27
CA GLY A 374 -12.26 26.35 -2.83
C GLY A 374 -11.75 24.94 -2.54
N ASP A 375 -12.43 24.25 -1.62
CA ASP A 375 -12.22 22.82 -1.40
C ASP A 375 -13.17 22.05 -2.31
N PHE A 376 -12.60 21.30 -3.27
CA PHE A 376 -13.38 20.52 -4.23
C PHE A 376 -14.04 19.27 -3.62
N LEU A 377 -13.73 18.96 -2.36
CA LEU A 377 -14.41 17.95 -1.56
C LEU A 377 -15.51 18.56 -0.67
N THR A 378 -16.15 19.65 -1.11
CA THR A 378 -17.28 20.27 -0.41
C THR A 378 -18.51 20.38 -1.31
N SER A 379 -19.69 20.40 -0.69
CA SER A 379 -20.98 20.55 -1.39
C SER A 379 -21.16 21.92 -2.06
N ASP A 380 -20.35 22.92 -1.69
CA ASP A 380 -20.46 24.29 -2.18
C ASP A 380 -19.73 24.50 -3.51
N LEU A 381 -18.94 23.52 -3.95
CA LEU A 381 -18.15 23.60 -5.18
C LEU A 381 -18.97 24.03 -6.42
N PRO A 382 -20.18 23.49 -6.69
CA PRO A 382 -20.96 23.91 -7.85
C PRO A 382 -21.25 25.42 -7.85
N LEU A 383 -21.59 26.00 -6.69
CA LEU A 383 -21.85 27.43 -6.56
C LEU A 383 -20.57 28.24 -6.76
N ILE A 384 -19.45 27.80 -6.18
CA ILE A 384 -18.14 28.46 -6.33
C ILE A 384 -17.73 28.51 -7.81
N VAL A 385 -17.87 27.39 -8.51
CA VAL A 385 -17.47 27.27 -9.92
C VAL A 385 -18.42 28.02 -10.85
N GLN A 386 -19.74 27.96 -10.63
CA GLN A 386 -20.72 28.74 -11.41
C GLN A 386 -20.46 30.25 -11.29
N ASN A 387 -20.14 30.74 -10.09
CA ASN A 387 -19.76 32.13 -9.89
C ASN A 387 -18.48 32.49 -10.67
N ALA A 388 -17.47 31.61 -10.68
CA ALA A 388 -16.24 31.79 -11.44
C ALA A 388 -16.50 31.86 -12.96
N MET A 389 -17.40 31.01 -13.45
CA MET A 389 -17.76 30.94 -14.88
C MET A 389 -18.44 32.19 -15.41
N SER A 390 -19.12 32.97 -14.55
CA SER A 390 -19.80 34.21 -14.98
C SER A 390 -18.86 35.27 -15.60
N GLY A 391 -17.56 35.21 -15.25
CA GLY A 391 -16.52 36.08 -15.80
C GLY A 391 -15.85 35.55 -17.06
N VAL A 392 -16.11 34.28 -17.44
CA VAL A 392 -15.46 33.57 -18.54
C VAL A 392 -16.43 33.51 -19.73
N SER A 393 -16.07 34.14 -20.84
CA SER A 393 -16.96 34.27 -22.00
C SER A 393 -16.77 33.09 -22.96
N SER A 394 -17.85 32.36 -23.26
CA SER A 394 -17.90 31.46 -24.42
C SER A 394 -18.42 32.22 -25.64
N SER A 395 -17.80 32.05 -26.80
CA SER A 395 -18.14 32.78 -28.04
C SER A 395 -19.47 32.33 -28.66
N SER A 396 -20.09 31.28 -28.12
CA SER A 396 -21.32 30.67 -28.64
C SER A 396 -22.48 30.69 -27.64
N SER A 397 -23.58 31.36 -27.98
CA SER A 397 -24.74 31.59 -27.08
C SER A 397 -25.64 30.36 -26.85
N LYS A 398 -25.10 29.13 -26.86
CA LYS A 398 -25.94 27.91 -26.85
C LYS A 398 -25.34 26.63 -26.27
N THR A 399 -24.13 26.65 -25.71
CA THR A 399 -23.55 25.48 -25.05
C THR A 399 -23.94 25.42 -23.57
N SER A 400 -24.19 24.19 -23.08
CA SER A 400 -24.56 23.91 -21.70
C SER A 400 -23.54 24.51 -20.71
N GLU A 401 -24.00 24.92 -19.53
CA GLU A 401 -23.13 25.51 -18.50
C GLU A 401 -22.09 24.52 -17.93
N SER A 402 -22.25 23.22 -18.24
CA SER A 402 -21.43 22.11 -17.77
C SER A 402 -20.02 22.06 -18.35
N PHE A 403 -19.12 21.39 -17.63
CA PHE A 403 -17.78 21.04 -18.10
C PHE A 403 -17.79 19.78 -18.96
N ASP A 404 -17.06 19.83 -20.08
CA ASP A 404 -16.84 18.69 -20.97
C ASP A 404 -15.77 17.76 -20.40
N VAL A 405 -14.72 18.33 -19.81
CA VAL A 405 -13.59 17.59 -19.24
C VAL A 405 -13.30 18.11 -17.83
N VAL A 406 -13.20 17.18 -16.88
CA VAL A 406 -12.71 17.41 -15.52
C VAL A 406 -11.36 16.74 -15.41
N VAL A 407 -10.34 17.47 -14.96
CA VAL A 407 -9.01 16.95 -14.70
C VAL A 407 -8.67 17.09 -13.22
N CYS A 408 -7.95 16.11 -12.68
CA CYS A 408 -7.49 16.16 -11.30
C CYS A 408 -6.21 15.36 -11.13
N ASN A 409 -5.17 16.00 -10.59
CA ASN A 409 -4.01 15.33 -10.01
C ASN A 409 -4.13 15.43 -8.48
N PRO A 410 -4.85 14.51 -7.83
CA PRO A 410 -5.17 14.65 -6.42
C PRO A 410 -3.95 14.36 -5.55
N PRO A 411 -3.94 14.83 -4.28
CA PRO A 411 -3.08 14.22 -3.29
C PRO A 411 -3.41 12.72 -3.16
N TYR A 412 -2.40 11.88 -2.97
CA TYR A 412 -2.57 10.43 -2.95
C TYR A 412 -1.58 9.69 -2.03
N LEU A 413 -0.83 10.42 -1.20
CA LEU A 413 0.08 9.82 -0.25
C LEU A 413 -0.62 9.53 1.08
N ASP A 414 -0.28 8.40 1.68
CA ASP A 414 -0.73 8.01 3.01
C ASP A 414 0.19 8.64 4.07
N PRO A 415 -0.31 9.52 4.95
CA PRO A 415 0.50 10.13 6.01
C PRO A 415 1.01 9.09 7.02
N GLY A 416 0.31 7.97 7.19
CA GLY A 416 0.71 6.88 8.09
C GLY A 416 1.76 5.94 7.50
N ASN A 417 2.08 6.08 6.21
CA ASN A 417 2.89 5.11 5.50
C ASN A 417 3.91 5.75 4.53
N LEU A 418 4.65 6.74 5.01
CA LEU A 418 5.73 7.37 4.27
C LEU A 418 7.03 6.56 4.36
N PRO A 419 7.74 6.32 3.25
CA PRO A 419 9.10 5.81 3.32
C PRO A 419 10.04 6.88 3.89
N PRO A 420 11.06 6.52 4.72
CA PRO A 420 12.03 7.46 5.27
C PRO A 420 12.73 8.31 4.20
N SER A 421 12.92 7.75 3.00
CA SER A 421 13.46 8.47 1.83
C SER A 421 12.57 9.62 1.33
N PHE A 422 11.27 9.61 1.63
CA PHE A 422 10.36 10.73 1.36
C PHE A 422 10.66 11.91 2.29
N VAL A 423 10.96 11.63 3.55
CA VAL A 423 11.34 12.63 4.57
C VAL A 423 12.70 13.25 4.23
N ALA A 424 13.57 12.52 3.53
CA ALA A 424 14.89 12.97 3.10
C ALA A 424 14.91 13.66 1.70
N ASN A 425 13.75 14.07 1.16
CA ASN A 425 13.68 14.82 -0.10
C ASN A 425 13.19 16.26 0.17
N GLU A 426 14.13 17.22 0.13
CA GLU A 426 13.85 18.64 0.39
C GLU A 426 12.81 19.24 -0.56
N GLU A 427 12.77 18.83 -1.83
CA GLU A 427 11.78 19.30 -2.81
C GLU A 427 10.34 18.89 -2.42
N LYS A 428 10.19 17.69 -1.83
CA LYS A 428 8.90 17.21 -1.33
C LYS A 428 8.53 17.80 0.03
N LEU A 429 9.52 18.21 0.83
CA LEU A 429 9.28 18.99 2.06
C LEU A 429 8.85 20.44 1.76
N GLN A 430 9.19 20.97 0.59
CA GLN A 430 8.76 22.30 0.14
C GLN A 430 7.33 22.32 -0.42
N SER A 431 6.80 21.17 -0.85
CA SER A 431 5.39 21.03 -1.25
C SER A 431 4.46 21.06 -0.03
N PRO A 432 3.31 21.75 -0.10
CA PRO A 432 2.33 21.74 0.98
C PRO A 432 1.85 20.33 1.31
N ALA A 433 1.68 20.02 2.59
CA ALA A 433 1.16 18.72 3.03
C ALA A 433 -0.19 18.38 2.38
N ALA A 434 -1.09 19.36 2.25
CA ALA A 434 -2.40 19.16 1.62
C ALA A 434 -2.35 18.90 0.10
N ALA A 435 -1.24 19.19 -0.58
CA ALA A 435 -1.02 18.80 -1.98
C ALA A 435 -0.42 17.39 -2.12
N LEU A 436 -0.04 16.76 -1.01
CA LEU A 436 0.67 15.48 -0.99
C LEU A 436 -0.21 14.36 -0.39
N PHE A 437 -0.88 14.64 0.72
CA PHE A 437 -1.50 13.63 1.55
C PHE A 437 -3.02 13.54 1.36
N ALA A 438 -3.54 12.32 1.21
CA ALA A 438 -4.97 12.05 1.12
C ALA A 438 -5.39 10.97 2.12
N GLY A 439 -5.70 11.41 3.33
CA GLY A 439 -6.20 10.62 4.47
C GLY A 439 -5.92 9.12 4.42
N GLU A 440 -6.93 8.27 4.56
CA GLU A 440 -6.70 6.84 4.78
C GLU A 440 -6.13 6.18 3.51
N ARG A 441 -4.85 5.77 3.59
CA ARG A 441 -4.14 5.03 2.53
C ARG A 441 -3.93 5.78 1.22
N GLY A 442 -4.11 7.10 1.22
CA GLY A 442 -3.97 7.91 0.00
C GLY A 442 -5.21 7.86 -0.91
N LEU A 443 -6.34 7.31 -0.43
CA LEU A 443 -7.48 6.95 -1.28
C LEU A 443 -8.72 7.85 -1.13
N ASP A 444 -8.71 8.81 -0.22
CA ASP A 444 -9.93 9.55 0.16
C ASP A 444 -10.52 10.38 -0.98
N VAL A 445 -9.68 11.01 -1.80
CA VAL A 445 -10.15 11.77 -2.96
C VAL A 445 -10.85 10.85 -3.96
N TYR A 446 -10.26 9.68 -4.24
CA TYR A 446 -10.84 8.68 -5.14
C TYR A 446 -12.19 8.16 -4.62
N ARG A 447 -12.28 7.88 -3.31
CA ARG A 447 -13.54 7.47 -2.66
C ARG A 447 -14.62 8.54 -2.76
N ALA A 448 -14.25 9.80 -2.59
CA ALA A 448 -15.18 10.92 -2.67
C ALA A 448 -15.76 11.11 -4.09
N PHE A 449 -14.96 10.82 -5.11
CA PHE A 449 -15.43 10.79 -6.50
C PHE A 449 -16.29 9.56 -6.81
N SER A 450 -15.89 8.38 -6.35
CA SER A 450 -16.55 7.11 -6.72
C SER A 450 -17.79 6.79 -5.87
N GLY A 451 -17.93 7.37 -4.68
CA GLY A 451 -18.92 6.97 -3.68
C GLY A 451 -20.37 7.33 -4.03
N HIS A 452 -21.29 6.50 -3.53
CA HIS A 452 -22.73 6.74 -3.61
C HIS A 452 -23.13 8.00 -2.80
N GLY A 453 -23.77 8.99 -3.43
CA GLY A 453 -24.01 10.32 -2.83
C GLY A 453 -22.77 11.24 -2.77
N GLY A 454 -21.63 10.79 -3.30
CA GLY A 454 -20.39 11.56 -3.40
C GLY A 454 -20.47 12.73 -4.39
N PHE A 455 -19.37 13.46 -4.53
CA PHE A 455 -19.34 14.72 -5.29
C PHE A 455 -19.71 14.54 -6.76
N ALA A 456 -19.41 13.39 -7.38
CA ALA A 456 -19.78 13.09 -8.76
C ALA A 456 -21.30 13.16 -9.02
N ASN A 457 -22.13 12.70 -8.08
CA ASN A 457 -23.60 12.79 -8.16
C ASN A 457 -24.08 14.23 -8.03
N GLN A 458 -23.59 14.91 -6.99
CA GLN A 458 -23.98 16.28 -6.66
C GLN A 458 -23.64 17.23 -7.82
N TRP A 459 -22.55 16.98 -8.54
CA TRP A 459 -22.13 17.80 -9.67
C TRP A 459 -23.01 17.60 -10.90
N MET A 460 -23.48 16.38 -11.16
CA MET A 460 -24.44 16.13 -12.23
C MET A 460 -25.80 16.75 -11.89
N GLU A 461 -26.28 16.61 -10.65
CA GLU A 461 -27.51 17.22 -10.16
C GLU A 461 -27.45 18.77 -10.20
N ALA A 462 -26.29 19.34 -9.90
CA ALA A 462 -26.04 20.78 -9.98
C ALA A 462 -25.76 21.29 -11.41
N GLY A 463 -25.75 20.41 -12.42
CA GLY A 463 -25.49 20.76 -13.82
C GLY A 463 -24.04 21.15 -14.12
N LEU A 464 -23.10 20.85 -13.22
CA LEU A 464 -21.67 21.11 -13.39
C LEU A 464 -21.05 20.18 -14.43
N VAL A 465 -21.55 18.94 -14.54
CA VAL A 465 -21.16 17.94 -15.54
C VAL A 465 -22.42 17.30 -16.13
N ASN A 466 -22.32 16.71 -17.32
CA ASN A 466 -23.42 16.05 -18.01
C ASN A 466 -23.05 14.62 -18.40
N ALA A 467 -24.05 13.85 -18.84
CA ALA A 467 -23.80 12.60 -19.55
C ALA A 467 -22.85 12.85 -20.74
N GLY A 468 -21.78 12.08 -20.83
CA GLY A 468 -20.72 12.22 -21.80
C GLY A 468 -19.53 13.10 -21.36
N SER A 469 -19.64 13.84 -20.26
CA SER A 469 -18.47 14.52 -19.65
C SER A 469 -17.39 13.50 -19.30
N ILE A 470 -16.13 13.93 -19.33
CA ILE A 470 -14.96 13.06 -19.12
C ILE A 470 -14.23 13.47 -17.84
N LEU A 471 -13.90 12.50 -16.97
CA LEU A 471 -13.00 12.68 -15.84
C LEU A 471 -11.64 12.05 -16.19
N VAL A 472 -10.57 12.82 -16.10
CA VAL A 472 -9.20 12.32 -16.21
C VAL A 472 -8.51 12.49 -14.87
N LEU A 473 -8.21 11.37 -14.22
CA LEU A 473 -7.72 11.35 -12.85
C LEU A 473 -6.32 10.75 -12.78
N GLU A 474 -5.36 11.48 -12.19
CA GLU A 474 -4.03 10.93 -11.91
C GLU A 474 -4.12 9.87 -10.80
N VAL A 475 -3.34 8.80 -10.96
CA VAL A 475 -3.21 7.71 -9.99
C VAL A 475 -1.73 7.47 -9.68
N PRO A 476 -1.39 7.07 -8.44
CA PRO A 476 0.00 6.86 -8.06
C PRO A 476 0.68 5.83 -8.95
N SER A 477 1.97 6.03 -9.22
CA SER A 477 2.80 5.07 -9.97
C SER A 477 3.06 3.72 -9.27
N GLY A 478 2.29 3.39 -8.23
CA GLY A 478 2.53 2.30 -7.26
C GLY A 478 1.94 0.93 -7.64
N GLY A 479 2.05 0.51 -8.91
CA GLY A 479 1.67 -0.84 -9.33
C GLY A 479 0.21 -0.98 -9.82
N SER A 480 -0.09 -2.10 -10.48
CA SER A 480 -1.40 -2.34 -11.13
C SER A 480 -2.58 -2.34 -10.16
N ARG A 481 -2.34 -2.55 -8.87
CA ARG A 481 -3.39 -2.78 -7.87
C ARG A 481 -4.12 -1.51 -7.44
N ILE A 482 -3.42 -0.39 -7.23
CA ILE A 482 -4.09 0.87 -6.85
C ILE A 482 -5.04 1.31 -7.97
N ILE A 483 -4.64 1.06 -9.21
CA ILE A 483 -5.45 1.33 -10.40
C ILE A 483 -6.67 0.42 -10.43
N GLU A 484 -6.49 -0.90 -10.23
CA GLU A 484 -7.61 -1.84 -10.13
C GLU A 484 -8.58 -1.49 -9.00
N ILE A 485 -8.07 -0.96 -7.88
CA ILE A 485 -8.90 -0.54 -6.75
C ILE A 485 -9.67 0.72 -7.11
N VAL A 486 -9.01 1.74 -7.66
CA VAL A 486 -9.69 2.97 -8.09
C VAL A 486 -10.72 2.63 -9.15
N GLU A 487 -10.37 1.90 -10.22
CA GLU A 487 -11.34 1.43 -11.23
C GLU A 487 -12.48 0.62 -10.58
N GLY A 488 -12.14 -0.30 -9.66
CA GLY A 488 -13.09 -1.12 -8.92
C GLY A 488 -14.05 -0.32 -8.04
N MET A 489 -13.60 0.79 -7.45
CA MET A 489 -14.46 1.68 -6.67
C MET A 489 -15.54 2.31 -7.55
N PHE A 490 -15.19 2.78 -8.75
CA PHE A 490 -16.17 3.32 -9.70
C PHE A 490 -17.10 2.23 -10.28
N VAL A 491 -16.60 1.01 -10.49
CA VAL A 491 -17.43 -0.12 -10.96
C VAL A 491 -18.38 -0.63 -9.87
N ALA A 492 -17.92 -0.78 -8.63
CA ALA A 492 -18.74 -1.27 -7.52
C ALA A 492 -19.86 -0.29 -7.17
N ALA A 493 -19.61 1.01 -7.25
CA ALA A 493 -20.61 2.05 -7.11
C ALA A 493 -21.77 1.91 -8.12
N ASN A 494 -21.53 1.27 -9.27
CA ASN A 494 -22.55 0.96 -10.27
C ASN A 494 -23.32 -0.35 -9.98
N GLN A 495 -22.89 -1.19 -9.03
CA GLN A 495 -23.43 -2.54 -8.79
C GLN A 495 -24.21 -2.69 -7.46
N GLU A 496 -23.96 -1.88 -6.43
CA GLU A 496 -24.64 -1.99 -5.12
C GLU A 496 -26.17 -1.75 -5.17
N GLU A 497 -26.71 -1.27 -6.30
CA GLU A 497 -28.12 -0.92 -6.46
C GLU A 497 -29.04 -2.04 -7.00
N GLU A 498 -28.53 -3.21 -7.38
CA GLU A 498 -29.40 -4.32 -7.80
C GLU A 498 -30.23 -4.92 -6.65
N SER A 499 -30.02 -4.52 -5.39
CA SER A 499 -30.48 -5.30 -4.23
C SER A 499 -31.53 -4.71 -3.31
N ASN A 500 -31.92 -3.42 -3.35
CA ASN A 500 -33.08 -2.92 -2.57
C ASN A 500 -33.67 -1.60 -3.13
N ASP A 501 -34.97 -1.62 -3.40
CA ASP A 501 -35.87 -0.54 -3.87
C ASP A 501 -35.86 -0.13 -5.36
N CYS A 502 -37.07 -0.14 -5.94
CA CYS A 502 -37.39 -0.09 -7.37
C CYS A 502 -37.28 1.30 -8.03
N VAL A 503 -36.18 2.03 -7.82
CA VAL A 503 -35.81 3.19 -8.65
C VAL A 503 -34.38 2.99 -9.12
N THR A 504 -34.20 2.27 -10.23
CA THR A 504 -32.91 2.16 -10.91
C THR A 504 -32.43 3.55 -11.31
N ARG A 505 -31.44 4.10 -10.60
CA ARG A 505 -30.67 5.23 -11.09
C ARG A 505 -29.51 4.66 -11.93
N PRO A 506 -29.16 5.27 -13.07
CA PRO A 506 -28.14 4.71 -13.95
C PRO A 506 -26.76 4.75 -13.28
N ALA A 507 -25.91 3.78 -13.64
CA ALA A 507 -24.48 3.80 -13.37
C ALA A 507 -23.91 5.21 -13.59
N LEU A 508 -23.07 5.73 -12.69
CA LEU A 508 -22.64 7.13 -12.73
C LEU A 508 -21.52 7.38 -13.73
N MET A 509 -20.61 6.42 -13.85
CA MET A 509 -19.46 6.53 -14.72
C MET A 509 -19.03 5.18 -15.30
N GLU A 510 -18.55 5.19 -16.54
CA GLU A 510 -17.83 4.07 -17.15
C GLU A 510 -16.32 4.35 -17.22
N SER A 511 -15.47 3.36 -16.93
CA SER A 511 -14.03 3.46 -17.19
C SER A 511 -13.77 3.30 -18.70
N LEU A 512 -13.14 4.31 -19.30
CA LEU A 512 -12.60 4.27 -20.66
C LEU A 512 -11.15 3.74 -20.70
N GLY A 513 -10.68 3.25 -19.54
CA GLY A 513 -9.40 2.57 -19.37
C GLY A 513 -8.24 3.49 -18.99
N ILE A 514 -7.08 2.85 -18.86
CA ILE A 514 -5.85 3.44 -18.33
C ILE A 514 -5.04 4.06 -19.47
N ARG A 515 -4.57 5.29 -19.27
CA ARG A 515 -3.57 5.93 -20.15
C ARG A 515 -2.19 5.88 -19.52
N ARG A 516 -1.18 5.73 -20.39
CA ARG A 516 0.22 5.53 -20.01
C ARG A 516 1.06 6.67 -20.55
N ASP A 517 2.10 7.03 -19.82
CA ASP A 517 3.12 7.93 -20.35
C ASP A 517 3.96 7.25 -21.45
N GLY A 518 4.76 8.02 -22.18
CA GLY A 518 5.69 7.51 -23.20
C GLY A 518 6.76 6.55 -22.66
N ARG A 519 6.85 6.37 -21.33
CA ARG A 519 7.70 5.41 -20.62
C ARG A 519 6.93 4.19 -20.14
N ASN A 520 5.68 4.02 -20.59
CA ASN A 520 4.78 2.91 -20.30
C ASN A 520 4.34 2.81 -18.82
N ALA A 521 4.58 3.84 -18.01
CA ALA A 521 4.05 3.91 -16.65
C ALA A 521 2.57 4.31 -16.73
N ARG A 522 1.71 3.56 -16.04
CA ARG A 522 0.29 3.89 -15.90
C ARG A 522 0.19 5.11 -14.99
N ARG A 523 -0.43 6.19 -15.46
CA ARG A 523 -0.46 7.48 -14.75
C ARG A 523 -1.86 8.03 -14.53
N CYS A 524 -2.79 7.76 -15.43
CA CYS A 524 -4.16 8.25 -15.26
C CYS A 524 -5.21 7.24 -15.73
N ILE A 525 -6.40 7.36 -15.16
CA ILE A 525 -7.60 6.63 -15.57
C ILE A 525 -8.57 7.66 -16.15
N VAL A 526 -9.22 7.27 -17.26
CA VAL A 526 -10.24 8.09 -17.91
C VAL A 526 -11.60 7.48 -17.62
N PHE A 527 -12.52 8.28 -17.10
CA PHE A 527 -13.91 7.90 -16.89
C PHE A 527 -14.84 8.79 -17.71
N ARG A 528 -16.02 8.28 -18.05
CA ARG A 528 -17.09 9.04 -18.67
C ARG A 528 -18.34 8.98 -17.80
N TRP A 529 -18.95 10.13 -17.52
CA TRP A 529 -20.28 10.19 -16.90
C TRP A 529 -21.35 9.62 -17.86
N LEU A 530 -22.24 8.77 -17.37
CA LEU A 530 -23.26 8.10 -18.21
C LEU A 530 -24.58 8.86 -18.33
#